data_AF-A0ABD3XNU8-F1
#
_entry.id   AF-A0ABD3XNU8-F1
#
_cell.length_a   1.000
_cell.length_b   1.000
_cell.length_c   1.000
_cell.angle_alpha   90.00
_cell.angle_beta   90.00
_cell.angle_gamma   90.00
#
_symmetry.space_group_name_H-M   'P 1'
#
loop_
_entity.id
_entity.type
_entity.pdbx_description
1 polymer ?
#
loop_
_entity_poly.entity_id
_entity_poly.type
_entity_poly.pdbx_seq_one_letter_code
_entity_poly.pdbx_strand_id
1 'polypeptide(L)'
;MRLLIVGHSIVARLALYFASLNVFRIPPDLQIQFRGVSGAWVSNFFFLNWRVSVHDHNVIFLQVGENDVGILQPDQVVHNLVRLCMMMLRFKIR
;
A
#
# COMPACT_ATOMS: atom_id res chain seq x y z
N MET A 1 5.50 -6.99 15.68
CA MET A 1 4.85 -5.90 14.91
C MET A 1 4.51 -6.37 13.51
N ARG A 2 3.35 -6.03 12.96
CA ARG A 2 2.93 -6.34 11.58
C ARG A 2 2.91 -5.08 10.73
N LEU A 3 3.66 -5.08 9.63
CA LEU A 3 3.80 -3.99 8.68
C LEU A 3 3.19 -4.36 7.33
N LEU A 4 2.26 -3.55 6.85
CA LEU A 4 1.70 -3.71 5.51
C LEU A 4 2.30 -2.64 4.59
N ILE A 5 2.92 -3.04 3.49
CA ILE A 5 3.37 -2.12 2.44
C ILE A 5 2.44 -2.31 1.26
N VAL A 6 1.65 -1.28 0.95
CA VAL A 6 0.69 -1.28 -0.15
C VAL A 6 1.14 -0.25 -1.17
N GLY A 7 1.19 -0.65 -2.44
CA GLY A 7 1.45 0.33 -3.50
C GLY A 7 1.23 -0.21 -4.89
N HIS A 8 1.74 0.48 -5.90
CA HIS A 8 1.60 0.05 -7.28
C HIS A 8 2.76 -0.88 -7.69
N SER A 9 3.23 -0.77 -8.94
CA SER A 9 4.28 -1.58 -9.55
C SER A 9 5.59 -1.58 -8.76
N ILE A 10 5.95 -0.49 -8.07
CA ILE A 10 7.16 -0.42 -7.24
C ILE A 10 7.07 -1.38 -6.06
N VAL A 11 5.94 -1.39 -5.34
CA VAL A 11 5.74 -2.30 -4.20
C VAL A 11 5.69 -3.76 -4.66
N ALA A 12 5.11 -4.04 -5.82
CA ALA A 12 5.12 -5.38 -6.40
C ALA A 12 6.55 -5.87 -6.70
N ARG A 13 7.40 -4.98 -7.22
CA ARG A 13 8.82 -5.26 -7.47
C ARG A 13 9.64 -5.39 -6.19
N LEU A 14 9.36 -4.57 -5.18
CA LEU A 14 10.03 -4.66 -3.88
C LEU A 14 9.82 -6.03 -3.24
N ALA A 15 8.61 -6.60 -3.32
CA ALA A 15 8.34 -7.95 -2.80
C ALA A 15 9.27 -9.00 -3.41
N LEU A 16 9.46 -8.95 -4.73
CA LEU A 16 10.36 -9.86 -5.46
C LEU A 16 11.82 -9.61 -5.08
N TYR A 17 12.22 -8.33 -4.99
CA TYR A 17 13.57 -7.95 -4.61
C TYR A 17 13.93 -8.44 -3.20
N PHE A 18 13.06 -8.22 -2.21
CA PHE A 18 13.29 -8.70 -0.84
C PHE A 18 13.37 -10.22 -0.74
N ALA A 19 12.54 -10.94 -1.52
CA ALA A 19 12.63 -12.40 -1.59
C ALA A 19 13.98 -12.89 -2.17
N SER A 20 14.65 -12.07 -2.98
CA SER A 20 15.93 -12.40 -3.62
C SER A 20 17.16 -11.99 -2.80
N LEU A 21 17.01 -11.21 -1.73
CA LEU A 21 18.12 -10.68 -0.94
C LEU A 21 18.56 -11.67 0.14
N ASN A 22 19.82 -12.09 0.09
CA ASN A 22 20.45 -12.92 1.13
C ASN A 22 20.89 -12.16 2.39
N VAL A 23 20.86 -10.82 2.40
CA VAL A 23 21.44 -9.99 3.48
C VAL A 23 20.41 -9.09 4.16
N PHE A 24 19.12 -9.19 3.81
CA PHE A 24 18.11 -8.35 4.44
C PHE A 24 17.70 -8.91 5.81
N ARG A 25 18.14 -8.25 6.88
CA ARG A 25 17.78 -8.63 8.26
C ARG A 25 16.47 -7.97 8.66
N ILE A 26 15.38 -8.71 8.57
CA ILE A 26 14.11 -8.35 9.21
C ILE A 26 14.20 -8.79 10.67
N PRO A 27 13.93 -7.91 11.65
CA PRO A 27 13.81 -8.30 13.04
C PRO A 27 12.83 -9.48 13.19
N PRO A 28 13.12 -10.49 14.03
CA PRO A 28 12.31 -11.71 14.11
C PRO A 28 10.87 -11.44 14.57
N ASP A 29 10.64 -10.31 15.24
CA ASP A 29 9.34 -9.84 15.70
C ASP A 29 8.58 -9.00 14.66
N LEU A 30 9.21 -8.66 13.53
CA LEU A 30 8.63 -7.87 12.45
C LEU A 30 8.13 -8.77 11.31
N GLN A 31 6.82 -8.77 11.08
CA GLN A 31 6.19 -9.41 9.92
C GLN A 31 5.88 -8.34 8.88
N ILE A 32 6.43 -8.46 7.68
CA ILE A 32 6.19 -7.53 6.57
C ILE A 32 5.36 -8.22 5.50
N GLN A 33 4.24 -7.62 5.12
CA GLN A 33 3.42 -8.05 4.01
C GLN A 33 3.46 -7.01 2.90
N PHE A 34 3.76 -7.44 1.67
CA PHE A 34 3.72 -6.59 0.48
C PHE A 34 2.42 -6.83 -0.30
N ARG A 35 1.76 -5.75 -0.70
CA ARG A 35 0.55 -5.75 -1.54
C ARG A 35 0.73 -4.72 -2.66
N GLY A 36 1.42 -5.13 -3.70
CA GLY A 36 1.65 -4.31 -4.89
C GLY A 36 0.66 -4.65 -6.00
N VAL A 37 0.10 -3.65 -6.67
CA VAL A 37 -0.73 -3.85 -7.86
C VAL A 37 -0.24 -2.99 -9.03
N SER A 38 0.18 -3.65 -10.11
CA SER A 38 0.65 -2.95 -11.30
C SER A 38 -0.47 -2.10 -11.92
N GLY A 39 -0.15 -0.87 -12.32
CA GLY A 39 -1.09 0.04 -12.98
C GLY A 39 -2.22 0.56 -12.07
N ALA A 40 -2.08 0.44 -10.74
CA ALA A 40 -3.07 0.98 -9.81
C ALA A 40 -2.92 2.51 -9.64
N TRP A 41 -4.04 3.20 -9.71
CA TRP A 41 -4.24 4.64 -9.54
C TRP A 41 -4.82 4.89 -8.15
N VAL A 42 -4.68 6.08 -7.56
CA VAL A 42 -5.26 6.35 -6.23
C VAL A 42 -6.77 6.06 -6.20
N SER A 43 -7.48 6.37 -7.30
CA SER A 43 -8.93 6.19 -7.42
C SER A 43 -9.37 4.72 -7.48
N ASN A 44 -8.57 3.83 -8.07
CA ASN A 44 -8.92 2.41 -8.25
C ASN A 44 -8.18 1.48 -7.27
N PHE A 45 -7.24 2.04 -6.50
CA PHE A 45 -6.42 1.32 -5.55
C PHE A 45 -7.26 0.44 -4.61
N PHE A 46 -8.45 0.91 -4.24
CA PHE A 46 -9.33 0.26 -3.27
C PHE A 46 -10.10 -0.98 -3.78
N PHE A 47 -10.29 -1.13 -5.09
CA PHE A 47 -11.02 -2.29 -5.64
C PHE A 47 -10.20 -3.58 -5.60
N LEU A 48 -8.93 -3.48 -5.25
CA LEU A 48 -7.95 -4.54 -5.38
C LEU A 48 -7.81 -5.39 -4.10
N ASN A 49 -8.94 -5.86 -3.55
CA ASN A 49 -9.03 -6.94 -2.55
C ASN A 49 -8.03 -6.94 -1.34
N TRP A 50 -7.63 -5.77 -0.83
CA TRP A 50 -6.68 -5.63 0.29
C TRP A 50 -7.35 -5.34 1.64
N ARG A 51 -8.68 -5.24 1.67
CA ARG A 51 -9.49 -4.93 2.86
C ARG A 51 -9.17 -5.84 4.05
N VAL A 52 -8.98 -7.14 3.78
CA VAL A 52 -8.70 -8.16 4.81
C VAL A 52 -7.34 -7.93 5.47
N SER A 53 -6.35 -7.41 4.73
CA SER A 53 -5.01 -7.18 5.28
C SER A 53 -4.91 -5.89 6.11
N VAL A 54 -5.83 -4.93 6.04
CA VAL A 54 -5.68 -3.65 6.75
C VAL A 54 -5.84 -3.79 8.28
N HIS A 55 -6.73 -4.67 8.74
CA HIS A 55 -7.04 -4.85 10.17
C HIS A 55 -5.88 -5.47 10.95
N ASP A 56 -5.19 -6.43 10.35
CA ASP A 56 -4.17 -7.24 11.03
C ASP A 56 -2.82 -6.53 11.22
N HIS A 57 -2.66 -5.30 10.72
CA HIS A 57 -1.36 -4.62 10.66
C HIS A 57 -1.33 -3.35 11.53
N ASN A 58 -0.22 -3.20 12.25
CA ASN A 58 0.00 -2.06 13.15
C ASN A 58 0.24 -0.77 12.35
N VAL A 59 1.09 -0.89 11.32
CA VAL A 59 1.56 0.21 10.48
C VAL A 59 1.31 -0.15 9.02
N ILE A 60 0.94 0.85 8.23
CA ILE A 60 0.70 0.70 6.79
C ILE A 60 1.51 1.76 6.06
N PHE A 61 2.47 1.34 5.23
CA PHE A 61 3.10 2.21 4.25
C PHE A 61 2.26 2.19 2.98
N LEU A 62 1.80 3.37 2.58
CA LEU A 62 0.99 3.56 1.39
C LEU A 62 1.81 4.30 0.34
N GLN A 63 2.07 3.64 -0.79
CA GLN A 63 2.82 4.18 -1.91
C GLN A 63 1.92 4.19 -3.15
N VAL A 64 1.28 5.32 -3.43
CA VAL A 64 0.31 5.49 -4.51
C VAL A 64 0.45 6.90 -5.12
N GLY A 65 -0.11 7.13 -6.30
CA GLY A 65 -0.12 8.46 -6.92
C GLY A 65 0.79 8.62 -8.13
N GLU A 66 1.78 7.74 -8.34
CA GLU A 66 2.71 7.87 -9.47
C GLU A 66 1.99 7.78 -10.82
N ASN A 67 1.05 6.84 -10.96
CA ASN A 67 0.25 6.69 -12.17
C ASN A 67 -0.76 7.83 -12.41
N ASP A 68 -1.03 8.63 -11.37
CA ASP A 68 -1.96 9.75 -11.44
C ASP A 68 -1.25 11.04 -11.92
N VAL A 69 0.09 11.10 -11.86
CA VAL A 69 0.89 12.26 -12.26
C VAL A 69 0.76 12.52 -13.77
N GLY A 70 0.47 13.77 -14.12
CA GLY A 70 0.29 14.19 -15.52
C GLY A 70 -1.07 13.81 -16.11
N ILE A 71 -1.91 13.08 -15.37
CA ILE A 71 -3.27 12.72 -15.79
C ILE A 71 -4.32 13.41 -14.92
N LEU A 72 -4.15 13.40 -13.60
CA LEU A 72 -5.05 14.05 -12.67
C LEU A 72 -4.49 15.39 -12.20
N GLN A 73 -5.40 16.32 -11.90
CA GLN A 73 -5.01 17.54 -11.18
C GLN A 73 -4.60 17.21 -9.74
N PRO A 74 -3.62 17.93 -9.16
CA PRO A 74 -3.15 17.68 -7.80
C PRO A 74 -4.27 17.61 -6.76
N ASP A 75 -5.26 18.49 -6.85
CA ASP A 75 -6.39 18.53 -5.91
C ASP A 75 -7.24 17.24 -5.96
N GLN A 76 -7.37 16.66 -7.15
CA GLN A 76 -8.10 15.41 -7.33
C GLN A 76 -7.31 14.22 -6.78
N VAL A 77 -5.98 14.23 -6.91
CA VAL A 77 -5.10 13.23 -6.28
C VAL A 77 -5.23 13.32 -4.76
N VAL A 78 -5.15 14.52 -4.18
CA VAL A 78 -5.30 14.76 -2.74
C VAL A 78 -6.69 14.31 -2.25
N HIS A 79 -7.74 14.67 -2.98
CA HIS A 79 -9.11 14.24 -2.63
C HIS A 79 -9.23 12.71 -2.59
N ASN A 80 -8.69 12.01 -3.60
CA ASN A 80 -8.71 10.56 -3.66
C ASN A 80 -7.87 9.93 -2.54
N LEU A 81 -6.71 10.51 -2.20
CA LEU A 81 -5.86 10.09 -1.08
C LEU A 81 -6.58 10.22 0.27
N VAL A 82 -7.25 11.35 0.51
CA VAL A 82 -8.04 11.57 1.74
C VAL A 82 -9.15 10.52 1.85
N ARG A 83 -9.87 10.25 0.77
CA ARG A 83 -10.91 9.20 0.74
C ARG A 83 -10.33 7.84 1.07
N LEU A 84 -9.17 7.51 0.50
CA LEU A 84 -8.46 6.27 0.73
C LEU A 84 -8.07 6.10 2.21
N CYS A 85 -7.45 7.12 2.81
CA CYS A 85 -7.07 7.12 4.23
C CYS A 85 -8.29 6.99 5.15
N MET A 86 -9.36 7.75 4.89
CA MET A 86 -10.59 7.69 5.68
C MET A 86 -11.25 6.31 5.61
N MET A 87 -11.20 5.66 4.44
CA MET A 87 -11.69 4.29 4.30
C MET A 87 -10.84 3.31 5.10
N MET A 88 -9.51 3.38 5.03
CA MET A 88 -8.62 2.51 5.82
C MET A 88 -8.84 2.64 7.33
N LEU A 89 -9.07 3.86 7.81
CA LEU A 89 -9.41 4.12 9.22
C LEU A 89 -10.73 3.43 9.63
N ARG A 90 -11.75 3.44 8.76
CA ARG A 90 -13.02 2.75 9.03
C ARG A 90 -12.86 1.24 9.17
N PHE A 91 -11.91 0.65 8.47
CA PHE A 91 -11.59 -0.77 8.66
C PHE A 91 -10.88 -0.95 10.01
N LYS A 92 -9.84 -0.17 10.32
CA LYS A 92 -9.08 -0.36 11.58
C LYS A 92 -9.90 -0.25 12.89
N ILE A 93 -11.08 0.39 12.87
CA ILE A 93 -11.93 0.63 14.04
C ILE A 93 -13.01 -0.47 14.24
N ARG A 94 -13.20 -1.37 13.28
CA ARG A 94 -14.09 -2.55 13.43
C ARG A 94 -13.31 -3.77 13.86
#